data_AF-A0A803PN86-F1
#
_entry.id   AF-A0A803PN86-F1
#
_cell.length_a   1.000
_cell.length_b   1.000
_cell.length_c   1.000
_cell.angle_alpha   90.00
_cell.angle_beta   90.00
_cell.angle_gamma   90.00
#
_symmetry.space_group_name_H-M   'P 1'
#
loop_
_entity.id
_entity.type
_entity.pdbx_description
1 polymer ?
#
loop_
_entity_poly.entity_id
_entity_poly.type
_entity_poly.pdbx_seq_one_letter_code
_entity_poly.pdbx_strand_id
1 'polypeptide(L)'
;MALRMWASSTANALKLSSASKPHLSSTFSLSKSFSTVLDGLKYATSHEWVKHEGPVATIGITDHAQDHLGEVVFVDLPETGVSVSGGSSFGAVESVKASSDINSPISGEIVEVNSSLKGKPDQHKPI
;
A
#
# COMPACT_ATOMS: atom_id res chain seq x y z
N MET A 1 -0.17 -22.44 25.23
CA MET A 1 -1.17 -21.39 24.96
C MET A 1 -0.92 -20.16 25.86
N ALA A 2 0.28 -19.56 25.84
CA ALA A 2 0.62 -18.43 26.73
C ALA A 2 1.89 -17.65 26.29
N LEU A 3 2.07 -17.41 24.98
CA LEU A 3 3.28 -16.71 24.47
C LEU A 3 3.00 -15.52 23.55
N ARG A 4 1.75 -15.06 23.45
CA ARG A 4 1.35 -14.00 22.50
C ARG A 4 0.99 -12.65 23.13
N MET A 5 1.17 -12.46 24.44
CA MET A 5 0.71 -11.27 25.15
C MET A 5 1.82 -10.29 25.57
N TRP A 6 3.09 -10.55 25.25
CA TRP A 6 4.20 -9.71 25.70
C TRP A 6 4.96 -9.05 24.54
N ALA A 7 4.29 -8.19 23.77
CA ALA A 7 4.99 -7.28 22.87
C ALA A 7 4.27 -5.94 22.61
N SER A 8 3.11 -5.67 23.23
CA SER A 8 2.32 -4.46 22.92
C SER A 8 2.57 -3.27 23.85
N SER A 9 3.62 -3.26 24.68
CA SER A 9 3.81 -2.23 25.72
C SER A 9 4.98 -1.26 25.49
N THR A 10 5.75 -1.36 24.40
CA THR A 10 6.90 -0.45 24.16
C THR A 10 6.65 0.68 23.17
N ALA A 11 5.56 0.65 22.40
CA ALA A 11 5.30 1.66 21.36
C ALA A 11 4.98 3.09 21.89
N ASN A 12 4.78 3.25 23.21
CA ASN A 12 4.46 4.54 23.84
C ASN A 12 5.62 5.12 24.67
N ALA A 13 6.87 4.68 24.47
CA ALA A 13 8.00 5.11 25.31
C ALA A 13 8.41 6.58 25.13
N LEU A 14 8.06 7.21 24.00
CA LEU A 14 8.46 8.58 23.71
C LEU A 14 7.37 9.32 22.93
N LYS A 15 6.85 10.41 23.52
CA LYS A 15 6.00 11.39 22.83
C LYS A 15 6.81 12.65 22.61
N LEU A 16 7.02 13.04 21.35
CA LEU A 16 7.69 14.29 20.99
C LEU A 16 6.60 15.33 20.70
N SER A 17 6.62 16.45 21.42
CA SER A 17 5.78 17.62 21.12
C SER A 17 6.61 18.62 20.33
N SER A 18 6.11 19.07 19.18
CA SER A 18 6.65 20.25 18.49
C SER A 18 6.14 21.50 19.22
N ALA A 19 6.87 21.94 20.23
CA ALA A 19 6.65 23.25 20.84
C ALA A 19 7.38 24.32 20.00
N SER A 20 6.83 24.68 18.85
CA SER A 20 7.17 25.96 18.22
C SER A 20 5.98 26.91 18.34
N LYS A 21 6.19 27.99 19.08
CA LYS A 21 5.26 29.10 19.35
C LYS A 21 4.43 29.48 18.11
N PRO A 22 3.17 29.93 18.28
CA PRO A 22 2.31 30.32 17.17
C PRO A 22 2.75 31.69 16.65
N HIS A 23 3.76 31.70 15.79
CA HIS A 23 4.00 32.85 14.94
C HIS A 23 4.54 32.36 13.60
N LEU A 24 3.70 32.51 12.58
CA LEU A 24 3.84 32.12 11.17
C LEU A 24 3.81 30.62 10.87
N SER A 25 2.62 30.17 10.47
CA SER A 25 2.35 29.38 9.25
C SER A 25 3.48 28.47 8.75
N SER A 26 3.94 27.56 9.60
CA SER A 26 4.62 26.35 9.16
C SER A 26 3.81 25.19 9.71
N THR A 27 2.79 24.79 8.95
CA THR A 27 2.24 23.46 9.09
C THR A 27 3.41 22.52 8.88
N PHE A 28 3.89 21.87 9.94
CA PHE A 28 4.84 20.78 9.86
C PHE A 28 4.33 19.81 8.77
N SER A 29 4.98 19.81 7.60
CA SER A 29 4.68 18.85 6.56
C SER A 29 5.36 17.55 6.97
N LEU A 30 4.67 16.77 7.80
CA LEU A 30 5.01 15.38 8.10
C LEU A 30 4.91 14.49 6.85
N SER A 31 4.34 15.02 5.77
CA SER A 31 3.81 14.28 4.63
C SER A 31 4.85 13.57 3.76
N LYS A 32 6.16 13.78 3.95
CA LYS A 32 7.17 13.16 3.08
C LYS A 32 8.36 12.51 3.78
N SER A 33 8.33 12.42 5.11
CA SER A 33 9.40 11.75 5.87
C SER A 33 9.05 10.31 6.25
N PHE A 34 7.79 9.91 6.12
CA PHE A 34 7.30 8.58 6.49
C PHE A 34 6.22 8.13 5.51
N SER A 35 6.20 6.84 5.19
CA SER A 35 5.12 6.24 4.42
C SER A 35 3.84 6.13 5.26
N THR A 36 2.71 6.31 4.63
CA THR A 36 1.39 6.17 5.25
C THR A 36 1.01 4.70 5.37
N VAL A 37 0.56 4.29 6.55
CA VAL A 37 -0.02 2.97 6.82
C VAL A 37 -1.40 3.20 7.41
N LEU A 38 -2.42 2.60 6.81
CA LEU A 38 -3.81 2.79 7.19
C LEU A 38 -4.29 1.69 8.12
N ASP A 39 -5.13 2.09 9.07
CA ASP A 39 -5.88 1.15 9.87
C ASP A 39 -6.97 0.46 9.03
N GLY A 40 -7.33 -0.77 9.42
CA GLY A 40 -8.42 -1.53 8.78
C GLY A 40 -8.04 -2.28 7.50
N LEU A 41 -6.78 -2.19 7.06
CA LEU A 41 -6.24 -3.00 5.97
C LEU A 41 -5.42 -4.19 6.49
N LYS A 42 -5.27 -5.22 5.67
CA LYS A 42 -4.29 -6.29 5.89
C LYS A 42 -3.11 -6.08 4.94
N TYR A 43 -1.91 -6.37 5.39
CA TYR A 43 -0.67 -6.10 4.63
C TYR A 43 0.13 -7.37 4.39
N ALA A 44 0.66 -7.52 3.18
CA ALA A 44 1.64 -8.52 2.84
C ALA A 44 3.06 -8.00 3.15
N THR A 45 3.99 -8.92 3.41
CA THR A 45 5.41 -8.58 3.62
C THR A 45 6.07 -8.01 2.36
N SER A 46 5.48 -8.30 1.19
CA SER A 46 5.90 -7.81 -0.13
C SER A 46 5.30 -6.46 -0.51
N HIS A 47 4.68 -5.74 0.45
CA HIS A 47 4.18 -4.37 0.29
C HIS A 47 2.90 -4.20 -0.53
N GLU A 48 2.07 -5.24 -0.63
CA GLU A 48 0.67 -5.14 -1.03
C GLU A 48 -0.27 -5.02 0.19
N TRP A 49 -1.43 -4.41 -0.01
CA TRP A 49 -2.51 -4.36 0.97
C TRP A 49 -3.77 -5.01 0.43
N VAL A 50 -4.62 -5.47 1.35
CA VAL A 50 -5.95 -6.03 1.07
C VAL A 50 -6.99 -5.30 1.90
N LYS A 51 -8.01 -4.77 1.23
CA LYS A 51 -9.24 -4.27 1.84
C LYS A 51 -10.36 -5.28 1.57
N HIS A 52 -10.95 -5.83 2.62
CA HIS A 52 -12.00 -6.84 2.51
C HIS A 52 -13.38 -6.23 2.76
N GLU A 53 -14.28 -6.32 1.78
CA GLU A 53 -15.61 -5.73 1.81
C GLU A 53 -16.65 -6.76 1.35
N GLY A 54 -17.18 -7.53 2.31
CA GLY A 54 -18.17 -8.57 2.04
C GLY A 54 -17.57 -9.75 1.24
N PRO A 55 -18.07 -10.06 0.03
CA PRO A 55 -17.52 -11.15 -0.78
C PRO A 55 -16.33 -10.72 -1.68
N VAL A 56 -15.98 -9.44 -1.70
CA VAL A 56 -14.94 -8.89 -2.57
C VAL A 56 -13.76 -8.40 -1.74
N ALA A 57 -12.56 -8.56 -2.29
CA ALA A 57 -11.34 -7.99 -1.75
C ALA A 57 -10.69 -7.09 -2.81
N THR A 58 -10.34 -5.87 -2.40
CA THR A 58 -9.54 -4.95 -3.21
C THR A 58 -8.08 -5.09 -2.81
N ILE A 59 -7.19 -5.17 -3.81
CA ILE A 59 -5.74 -5.30 -3.64
C ILE A 59 -5.06 -4.07 -4.25
N GLY A 60 -4.00 -3.59 -3.63
CA GLY A 60 -3.12 -2.56 -4.19
C GLY A 60 -1.74 -2.58 -3.54
N ILE A 61 -0.86 -1.65 -3.94
CA ILE A 61 0.47 -1.48 -3.34
C ILE A 61 0.44 -0.43 -2.22
N THR A 62 1.29 -0.60 -1.21
CA THR A 62 1.41 0.37 -0.11
C THR A 62 2.04 1.68 -0.56
N ASP A 63 1.82 2.75 0.22
CA ASP A 63 2.48 4.04 0.02
C ASP A 63 4.02 3.90 0.05
N HIS A 64 4.54 3.01 0.89
CA HIS A 64 5.96 2.66 0.94
C HIS A 64 6.46 2.10 -0.40
N ALA A 65 5.74 1.16 -1.01
CA ALA A 65 6.12 0.60 -2.30
C ALA A 65 6.12 1.67 -3.40
N GLN A 66 5.08 2.51 -3.46
CA GLN A 66 5.00 3.60 -4.41
C GLN A 66 6.16 4.59 -4.28
N ASP A 67 6.51 5.01 -3.06
CA ASP A 67 7.62 5.96 -2.83
C ASP A 67 8.98 5.35 -3.24
N HIS A 68 9.16 4.04 -3.02
CA HIS A 68 10.38 3.33 -3.44
C HIS A 68 10.49 3.16 -4.96
N LEU A 69 9.37 2.92 -5.65
CA LEU A 69 9.32 2.85 -7.12
C LEU A 69 9.52 4.24 -7.74
N GLY A 70 8.94 5.27 -7.14
CA GLY A 70 8.91 6.63 -7.70
C GLY A 70 7.77 6.81 -8.71
N GLU A 71 7.98 7.64 -9.71
CA GLU A 71 6.97 7.95 -10.74
C GLU A 71 6.64 6.69 -11.57
N VAL A 72 5.37 6.28 -11.55
CA VAL A 72 4.93 5.05 -12.21
C VAL A 72 4.51 5.39 -13.62
N VAL A 73 5.12 4.73 -14.59
CA VAL A 73 4.90 4.98 -16.02
C VAL A 73 4.11 3.87 -16.69
N PHE A 74 3.98 2.71 -16.06
CA PHE A 74 3.22 1.59 -16.59
C PHE A 74 2.69 0.69 -15.47
N VAL A 75 1.50 0.12 -15.69
CA VAL A 75 0.88 -0.89 -14.82
C VAL A 75 0.35 -2.01 -15.70
N ASP A 76 0.88 -3.20 -15.52
CA ASP A 76 0.34 -4.43 -16.09
C ASP A 76 -0.76 -4.97 -15.18
N LEU A 77 -1.97 -5.08 -15.72
CA LEU A 77 -3.15 -5.54 -15.01
C LEU A 77 -3.66 -6.82 -15.67
N PRO A 78 -4.04 -7.83 -14.87
CA PRO A 78 -4.56 -9.07 -15.41
C PRO A 78 -5.93 -8.89 -16.06
N GLU A 79 -6.41 -9.94 -16.72
CA GLU A 79 -7.77 -9.98 -17.25
C GLU A 79 -8.79 -10.41 -16.19
N THR A 80 -10.00 -9.86 -16.26
CA THR A 80 -11.14 -10.32 -15.46
C THR A 80 -11.51 -11.76 -15.83
N GLY A 81 -11.89 -12.56 -14.84
CA GLY A 81 -12.19 -13.98 -14.98
C GLY A 81 -10.98 -14.90 -14.77
N VAL A 82 -9.78 -14.33 -14.63
CA VAL A 82 -8.57 -15.10 -14.34
C VAL A 82 -8.51 -15.44 -12.85
N SER A 83 -8.14 -16.69 -12.55
CA SER A 83 -7.86 -17.14 -11.18
C SER A 83 -6.42 -16.82 -10.78
N VAL A 84 -6.24 -16.25 -9.59
CA VAL A 84 -4.94 -15.95 -8.98
C VAL A 84 -4.73 -16.79 -7.73
N SER A 85 -3.48 -17.13 -7.46
CA SER A 85 -3.08 -17.87 -6.25
C SER A 85 -2.30 -16.96 -5.30
N GLY A 86 -2.55 -17.12 -3.99
CA GLY A 86 -1.80 -16.41 -2.97
C GLY A 86 -0.29 -16.62 -3.11
N GLY A 87 0.48 -15.53 -3.08
CA GLY A 87 1.93 -15.49 -3.26
C GLY A 87 2.40 -15.55 -4.72
N SER A 88 1.50 -15.68 -5.70
CA SER A 88 1.86 -15.67 -7.12
C SER A 88 1.68 -14.28 -7.71
N SER A 89 2.53 -13.93 -8.67
CA SER A 89 2.40 -12.69 -9.44
C SER A 89 1.12 -12.72 -10.28
N PHE A 90 0.42 -11.58 -10.34
CA PHE A 90 -0.75 -11.39 -11.20
C PHE A 90 -0.65 -10.14 -12.08
N GLY A 91 0.44 -9.38 -11.97
CA GLY A 91 0.65 -8.14 -12.69
C GLY A 91 1.98 -7.51 -12.28
N ALA A 92 2.27 -6.33 -12.81
CA ALA A 92 3.53 -5.62 -12.57
C ALA A 92 3.32 -4.10 -12.57
N VAL A 93 4.19 -3.39 -11.88
CA VAL A 93 4.25 -1.93 -11.88
C VAL A 93 5.65 -1.50 -12.30
N GLU A 94 5.71 -0.57 -13.25
CA GLU A 94 6.97 -0.03 -13.75
C GLU A 94 7.05 1.48 -13.56
N SER A 95 8.24 1.90 -13.18
CA SER A 95 8.63 3.29 -13.02
C SER A 95 9.79 3.61 -13.94
N VAL A 96 10.20 4.87 -13.99
CA VAL A 96 11.44 5.27 -14.68
C VAL A 96 12.72 4.69 -14.04
N LYS A 97 12.62 4.08 -12.85
CA LYS A 97 13.76 3.60 -12.07
C LYS A 97 13.81 2.09 -11.88
N ALA A 98 12.66 1.42 -11.88
CA ALA A 98 12.51 0.02 -11.52
C ALA A 98 11.23 -0.57 -12.11
N SER A 99 11.23 -1.90 -12.27
CA SER A 99 10.05 -2.71 -12.58
C SER A 99 9.89 -3.75 -11.46
N SER A 100 8.66 -3.93 -10.97
CA SER A 100 8.35 -4.86 -9.87
C SER A 100 7.07 -5.63 -10.16
N ASP A 101 7.15 -6.95 -10.00
CA ASP A 101 5.98 -7.83 -9.98
C ASP A 101 5.11 -7.53 -8.75
N ILE A 102 3.80 -7.70 -8.89
CA ILE A 102 2.81 -7.58 -7.81
C ILE A 102 2.26 -8.96 -7.50
N ASN A 103 2.45 -9.41 -6.26
CA ASN A 103 2.01 -10.73 -5.83
C ASN A 103 0.62 -10.65 -5.18
N SER A 104 -0.24 -11.62 -5.50
CA SER A 104 -1.56 -11.66 -4.88
C SER A 104 -1.44 -12.09 -3.42
N PRO A 105 -1.91 -11.32 -2.43
CA PRO A 105 -1.83 -11.74 -1.03
C PRO A 105 -2.76 -12.91 -0.67
N ILE A 106 -3.76 -13.17 -1.53
CA ILE A 106 -4.82 -14.16 -1.35
C ILE A 106 -5.15 -14.85 -2.69
N SER A 107 -5.75 -16.03 -2.64
CA SER A 107 -6.27 -16.69 -3.84
C SER A 107 -7.70 -16.24 -4.16
N GLY A 108 -8.06 -16.17 -5.44
CA GLY A 108 -9.40 -15.77 -5.87
C GLY A 108 -9.52 -15.63 -7.39
N GLU A 109 -10.67 -15.13 -7.85
CA GLU A 109 -10.92 -14.78 -9.25
C GLU A 109 -10.96 -13.25 -9.38
N ILE A 110 -10.36 -12.71 -10.43
CA ILE A 110 -10.36 -11.27 -10.71
C ILE A 110 -11.73 -10.87 -11.27
N VAL A 111 -12.51 -10.14 -10.48
CA VAL A 111 -13.85 -9.69 -10.89
C VAL A 111 -13.86 -8.28 -11.48
N GLU A 112 -12.87 -7.45 -11.18
CA GLU A 112 -12.76 -6.07 -11.63
C GLU A 112 -11.29 -5.63 -11.67
N VAL A 113 -10.93 -4.74 -12.61
CA VAL A 113 -9.61 -4.10 -12.69
C VAL A 113 -9.73 -2.60 -12.91
N ASN A 114 -8.81 -1.81 -12.35
CA ASN A 114 -8.80 -0.37 -12.51
C ASN A 114 -8.20 0.04 -13.88
N SER A 115 -9.02 0.00 -14.93
CA SER A 115 -8.60 0.31 -16.30
C SER A 115 -8.08 1.73 -16.50
N SER A 116 -8.36 2.67 -15.58
CA SER A 116 -7.85 4.04 -15.65
C SER A 116 -6.32 4.11 -15.55
N LEU A 117 -5.68 3.12 -14.91
CA LEU A 117 -4.23 3.06 -14.74
C LEU A 117 -3.48 2.82 -16.06
N LYS A 118 -4.13 2.27 -17.09
CA LYS A 118 -3.49 2.01 -18.41
C LYS A 118 -3.14 3.28 -19.18
N GLY A 119 -3.83 4.40 -18.92
CA GLY A 119 -3.58 5.69 -19.58
C GLY A 119 -3.05 6.78 -18.67
N LYS A 120 -3.17 6.59 -17.34
CA LYS A 120 -2.75 7.55 -16.31
C LYS A 120 -2.22 6.81 -15.07
N PRO A 121 -1.05 6.15 -15.17
CA PRO A 121 -0.51 5.34 -14.09
C PRO A 121 -0.25 6.14 -12.80
N ASP A 122 0.18 7.40 -12.91
CA ASP A 122 0.42 8.29 -11.76
C ASP A 122 -0.84 8.75 -11.01
N GLN A 123 -2.06 8.45 -11.50
CA GLN A 123 -3.31 8.78 -10.79
C GLN A 123 -3.67 7.77 -9.69
N HIS A 124 -2.73 6.95 -9.25
CA HIS A 124 -2.90 6.22 -7.99
C HIS A 124 -3.09 7.25 -6.87
N LYS A 125 -4.33 7.43 -6.41
CA LYS A 125 -4.61 8.24 -5.24
C LYS A 125 -4.06 7.45 -4.04
N PRO A 126 -3.01 7.93 -3.35
CA PRO A 126 -2.63 7.31 -2.08
C PRO A 126 -3.87 7.35 -1.19
N ILE A 127 -4.24 6.18 -0.68
CA ILE A 127 -5.31 6.06 0.31
C ILE A 127 -4.75 6.55 1.65
#